data_AF-A0A2H0WM98-F1
#
_entry.id   AF-A0A2H0WM98-F1
#
_cell.length_a   1.000
_cell.length_b   1.000
_cell.length_c   1.000
_cell.angle_alpha   90.00
_cell.angle_beta   90.00
_cell.angle_gamma   90.00
#
_symmetry.space_group_name_H-M   'P 1'
#
loop_
_entity.id
_entity.type
_entity.pdbx_description
1 polymer ?
#
loop_
_entity_poly.entity_id
_entity_poly.type
_entity_poly.pdbx_seq_one_letter_code
_entity_poly.pdbx_strand_id
1 'polypeptide(L)'
;MIDRLKTHKFKILGGLLGILVFAGAIFGAYRFGQKQVQPGPQLTPTPAITCGSCPQFMPPHPDFCKDGTIVPGEKDKCGCQIPPSCEKTSEQKVFCQNPRPEVCTMECVAQPSYICGSDGKFYCNKCAACANPKVEWYLLQETPCEE
;
A
#
# COMPACT_ATOMS: atom_id res chain seq x y z
N MET A 1 -44.06 44.95 13.05
CA MET A 1 -43.62 43.67 13.62
C MET A 1 -42.16 43.35 13.23
N ILE A 2 -41.18 44.24 13.48
CA ILE A 2 -39.76 44.01 13.11
C ILE A 2 -38.78 44.42 14.24
N ASP A 3 -39.22 44.56 15.50
CA ASP A 3 -38.35 45.02 16.60
C ASP A 3 -37.97 43.97 17.67
N ARG A 4 -38.38 42.70 17.49
CA ARG A 4 -38.08 41.62 18.46
C ARG A 4 -36.90 40.73 18.07
N LEU A 5 -36.31 40.89 16.87
CA LEU A 5 -35.33 39.93 16.32
C LEU A 5 -33.85 40.36 16.47
N LYS A 6 -33.55 41.54 17.03
CA LYS A 6 -32.17 42.06 17.14
C LYS A 6 -31.48 41.76 18.48
N THR A 7 -32.23 41.48 19.54
CA THR A 7 -31.70 41.45 20.91
C THR A 7 -31.04 40.13 21.31
N HIS A 8 -31.20 39.05 20.54
CA HIS A 8 -30.73 37.71 20.93
C HIS A 8 -29.35 37.32 20.38
N LYS A 9 -28.81 38.05 19.39
CA LYS A 9 -27.50 37.73 18.80
C LYS A 9 -26.31 38.35 19.55
N PHE A 10 -26.53 39.44 20.29
CA PHE A 10 -25.42 40.18 20.90
C PHE A 10 -24.89 39.55 22.21
N LYS A 11 -25.65 38.67 22.85
CA LYS A 11 -25.29 38.06 24.14
C LYS A 11 -24.45 36.79 24.02
N ILE A 12 -24.50 36.11 22.87
CA ILE A 12 -23.80 34.84 22.64
C ILE A 12 -22.33 35.09 22.23
N LEU A 13 -22.06 36.16 21.49
CA LEU A 13 -20.72 36.44 20.96
C LEU A 13 -19.73 36.92 22.04
N GLY A 14 -20.21 37.61 23.08
CA GLY A 14 -19.37 38.09 24.18
C GLY A 14 -18.90 36.99 25.15
N GLY A 15 -19.67 35.90 25.30
CA GLY A 15 -19.35 34.82 26.24
C GLY A 15 -18.28 33.85 25.75
N LEU A 16 -18.27 33.54 24.44
CA LEU A 16 -17.33 32.56 23.86
C LEU A 16 -15.89 33.10 23.78
N LEU A 17 -15.74 34.41 23.52
CA LEU A 17 -14.43 35.06 23.43
C LEU A 17 -13.71 35.09 24.79
N GLY A 18 -14.44 35.21 25.90
CA GLY A 18 -13.87 35.20 27.25
C GLY A 18 -13.30 33.84 27.67
N ILE A 19 -13.94 32.73 27.28
CA ILE A 19 -13.49 31.36 27.61
C ILE A 19 -12.19 31.01 26.86
N LEU A 20 -12.05 31.44 25.60
CA LEU A 20 -10.84 31.16 24.80
C LEU A 20 -9.59 31.85 25.36
N VAL A 21 -9.72 33.05 25.94
CA VAL A 21 -8.59 33.78 26.53
C VAL A 21 -8.11 33.11 27.83
N PHE A 22 -9.02 32.59 28.66
CA PHE A 22 -8.64 31.91 29.91
C PHE A 22 -8.00 30.54 29.68
N ALA A 23 -8.44 29.77 28.67
CA ALA A 23 -7.82 28.49 28.34
C ALA A 23 -6.39 28.65 27.78
N GLY A 24 -6.13 29.70 26.99
CA GLY A 24 -4.81 29.98 26.42
C GLY A 24 -3.73 30.30 27.47
N ALA A 25 -4.08 31.01 28.55
CA ALA A 25 -3.13 31.40 29.59
C ALA A 25 -2.67 30.21 30.47
N ILE A 26 -3.55 29.25 30.75
CA ILE A 26 -3.20 28.06 31.54
C ILE A 26 -2.29 27.10 30.75
N PHE A 27 -2.46 27.00 29.43
CA PHE A 27 -1.63 26.12 28.60
C PHE A 27 -0.21 26.67 28.35
N GLY A 28 -0.02 28.00 28.37
CA GLY A 28 1.28 28.64 28.14
C GLY A 28 2.31 28.39 29.25
N ALA A 29 1.89 28.33 30.51
CA ALA A 29 2.80 28.08 31.64
C ALA A 29 3.18 26.60 31.80
N TYR A 30 2.34 25.66 31.34
CA TYR A 30 2.58 24.23 31.54
C TYR A 30 3.63 23.65 30.58
N ARG A 31 3.87 24.28 29.42
CA ARG A 31 4.80 23.76 28.39
C ARG A 31 6.27 24.07 28.62
N PHE A 32 6.64 24.90 29.60
CA PHE A 32 8.03 25.35 29.80
C PHE A 32 8.84 24.56 30.86
N GLY A 33 8.20 23.66 31.63
CA GLY A 33 8.85 22.97 32.75
C GLY A 33 9.38 21.55 32.49
N GLN A 34 9.02 20.91 31.37
CA GLN A 34 9.39 19.50 31.12
C GLN A 34 10.45 19.32 30.02
N LYS A 35 11.55 20.07 30.11
CA LYS A 35 12.80 19.63 29.47
C LYS A 35 13.46 18.58 30.38
N GLN A 36 12.75 17.48 30.62
CA GLN A 36 13.33 16.27 31.20
C GLN A 36 14.36 15.76 30.20
N VAL A 37 15.63 15.78 30.62
CA VAL A 37 16.71 15.08 29.94
C VAL A 37 16.31 13.61 29.92
N GLN A 38 15.76 13.14 28.79
CA GLN A 38 15.63 11.71 28.60
C GLN A 38 17.05 11.13 28.68
N PRO A 39 17.32 10.17 29.58
CA PRO A 39 18.49 9.33 29.43
C PRO A 39 18.42 8.74 28.02
N GLY A 40 19.44 8.98 27.20
CA GLY A 40 19.48 8.43 25.86
C GLY A 40 19.21 6.93 25.90
N PRO A 41 18.51 6.37 24.89
CA PRO A 41 18.17 4.95 24.87
C PRO A 41 19.45 4.14 25.10
N GLN A 42 19.49 3.45 26.24
CA GLN A 42 20.57 2.55 26.58
C GLN A 42 20.63 1.53 25.45
N LEU A 43 21.79 1.45 24.78
CA LEU A 43 22.03 0.46 23.74
C LEU A 43 21.86 -0.92 24.36
N THR A 44 20.67 -1.51 24.22
CA THR A 44 20.46 -2.91 24.52
C THR A 44 21.51 -3.68 23.71
N PRO A 45 22.36 -4.50 24.34
CA PRO A 45 23.30 -5.32 23.58
C PRO A 45 22.49 -6.13 22.58
N THR A 46 22.72 -5.89 21.29
CA THR A 46 22.11 -6.65 20.21
C THR A 46 22.37 -8.12 20.51
N PRO A 47 21.33 -8.99 20.59
CA PRO A 47 21.56 -10.39 20.83
C PRO A 47 22.53 -10.89 19.77
N ALA A 48 23.69 -11.40 20.20
CA ALA A 48 24.67 -11.96 19.31
C ALA A 48 23.99 -13.10 18.54
N ILE A 49 23.85 -12.94 17.22
CA ILE A 49 23.22 -13.96 16.37
C ILE A 49 24.15 -15.18 16.42
N THR A 50 23.73 -16.21 17.14
CA THR A 50 24.41 -17.51 17.18
C THR A 50 24.02 -18.30 15.93
N CYS A 51 24.90 -18.29 14.94
CA CYS A 51 24.73 -19.08 13.74
C CYS A 51 25.05 -20.56 14.01
N GLY A 52 24.11 -21.44 13.67
CA GLY A 52 24.32 -22.89 13.65
C GLY A 52 24.88 -23.38 12.31
N SER A 53 25.01 -24.69 12.16
CA SER A 53 25.37 -25.32 10.88
C SER A 53 24.24 -25.16 9.85
N CYS A 54 24.59 -24.86 8.61
CA CYS A 54 23.59 -24.71 7.54
C CYS A 54 22.90 -26.04 7.21
N PRO A 55 21.57 -26.03 6.98
CA PRO A 55 20.85 -27.22 6.52
C PRO A 55 21.29 -27.63 5.10
N GLN A 56 21.32 -28.93 4.84
CA GLN A 56 21.54 -29.48 3.50
C GLN A 56 20.19 -29.71 2.83
N PHE A 57 19.96 -29.05 1.69
CA PHE A 57 18.74 -29.19 0.91
C PHE A 57 18.95 -30.18 -0.23
N MET A 58 17.93 -30.99 -0.52
CA MET A 58 17.90 -31.82 -1.71
C MET A 58 17.52 -30.98 -2.94
N PRO A 59 18.05 -31.30 -4.14
CA PRO A 59 17.64 -30.60 -5.35
C PRO A 59 16.13 -30.76 -5.59
N PRO A 60 15.44 -29.70 -6.04
CA PRO A 60 14.01 -29.78 -6.32
C PRO A 60 13.73 -30.72 -7.51
N HIS A 61 12.50 -31.23 -7.57
CA HIS A 61 12.03 -32.05 -8.69
C HIS A 61 12.14 -31.27 -10.02
N PRO A 62 12.38 -31.93 -11.17
CA PRO A 62 12.46 -31.26 -12.47
C PRO A 62 11.24 -30.36 -12.79
N ASP A 63 10.05 -30.76 -12.32
CA ASP A 63 8.80 -30.01 -12.48
C ASP A 63 8.51 -29.00 -11.35
N PHE A 64 9.48 -28.66 -10.50
CA PHE A 64 9.27 -27.78 -9.34
C PHE A 64 8.70 -26.40 -9.70
N CYS A 65 9.01 -25.87 -10.90
CA CYS A 65 8.51 -24.59 -11.36
C CYS A 65 8.16 -24.63 -12.86
N LYS A 66 7.18 -25.45 -13.22
CA LYS A 66 6.78 -25.69 -14.62
C LYS A 66 6.25 -24.42 -15.33
N ASP A 67 5.58 -23.54 -14.58
CA ASP A 67 4.87 -22.36 -15.10
C ASP A 67 5.29 -21.06 -14.36
N GLY A 68 6.54 -20.98 -13.94
CA GLY A 68 7.04 -19.83 -13.17
C GLY A 68 8.52 -19.59 -13.37
N THR A 69 9.02 -18.55 -12.72
CA THR A 69 10.45 -18.25 -12.70
C THR A 69 11.05 -18.74 -11.39
N ILE A 70 12.16 -19.48 -11.49
CA ILE A 70 12.92 -19.91 -10.31
C ILE A 70 13.70 -18.69 -9.79
N VAL A 71 13.30 -18.18 -8.64
CA VAL A 71 14.00 -17.11 -7.93
C VAL A 71 15.09 -17.77 -7.07
N PRO A 72 16.38 -17.47 -7.32
CA PRO A 72 17.47 -17.97 -6.48
C PRO A 72 17.26 -17.52 -5.04
N GLY A 73 17.40 -18.44 -4.08
CA GLY A 73 17.31 -18.08 -2.67
C GLY A 73 18.44 -17.13 -2.28
N GLU A 74 18.13 -16.18 -1.40
CA GLU A 74 19.15 -15.30 -0.82
C GLU A 74 19.99 -16.07 0.22
N LYS A 75 21.08 -15.46 0.70
CA LYS A 75 21.77 -15.94 1.90
C LYS A 75 21.13 -15.33 3.12
N ASP A 76 20.88 -16.14 4.14
CA ASP A 76 20.41 -15.61 5.42
C ASP A 76 21.53 -14.84 6.15
N LYS A 77 21.20 -14.29 7.33
CA LYS A 77 22.16 -13.54 8.18
C LYS A 77 23.35 -14.36 8.64
N CYS A 78 23.28 -15.68 8.52
CA CYS A 78 24.32 -16.64 8.85
C CYS A 78 25.09 -17.13 7.61
N GLY A 79 24.78 -16.60 6.42
CA GLY A 79 25.40 -16.96 5.16
C GLY A 79 24.89 -18.28 4.56
N CYS A 80 23.86 -18.90 5.14
CA CYS A 80 23.30 -20.13 4.64
C CYS A 80 22.46 -19.88 3.39
N GLN A 81 22.65 -20.72 2.38
CA GLN A 81 21.92 -20.65 1.12
C GLN A 81 20.47 -21.08 1.35
N ILE A 82 19.53 -20.15 1.16
CA ILE A 82 18.10 -20.44 1.24
C ILE A 82 17.70 -21.21 -0.03
N PRO A 83 16.77 -22.19 0.06
CA PRO A 83 16.26 -22.89 -1.12
C PRO A 83 15.63 -21.91 -2.13
N PRO A 84 15.68 -22.21 -3.42
CA PRO A 84 15.05 -21.38 -4.44
C PRO A 84 13.52 -21.38 -4.26
N SER A 85 12.89 -20.25 -4.60
CA SER A 85 11.43 -20.12 -4.61
C SER A 85 10.91 -20.14 -6.05
N CYS A 86 9.74 -20.75 -6.26
CA CYS A 86 9.04 -20.65 -7.54
C CYS A 86 8.08 -19.47 -7.50
N GLU A 87 8.41 -18.41 -8.23
CA GLU A 87 7.49 -17.30 -8.43
C GLU A 87 6.72 -17.56 -9.73
N LYS A 88 5.49 -18.06 -9.59
CA LYS A 88 4.57 -18.10 -10.71
C LYS A 88 4.14 -16.67 -11.00
N THR A 89 4.16 -16.26 -12.26
CA THR A 89 3.27 -15.21 -12.77
C THR A 89 1.85 -15.76 -12.74
N SER A 90 1.37 -16.08 -11.53
CA SER A 90 -0.01 -16.45 -11.31
C SER A 90 -0.83 -15.28 -11.82
N GLU A 91 -1.89 -15.61 -12.54
CA GLU A 91 -2.99 -14.75 -12.96
C GLU A 91 -3.40 -13.74 -11.88
N GLN A 92 -2.60 -12.69 -11.74
CA GLN A 92 -2.74 -11.78 -10.63
C GLN A 92 -3.77 -10.76 -11.07
N LYS A 93 -5.00 -10.91 -10.54
CA LYS A 93 -6.10 -9.99 -10.79
C LYS A 93 -5.68 -8.61 -10.32
N VAL A 94 -5.41 -7.73 -11.28
CA VAL A 94 -5.10 -6.32 -11.01
C VAL A 94 -6.40 -5.55 -11.01
N PHE A 95 -6.81 -5.07 -9.85
CA PHE A 95 -8.03 -4.28 -9.69
C PHE A 95 -7.84 -2.85 -10.19
N CYS A 96 -8.84 -2.35 -10.91
CA CYS A 96 -8.86 -0.98 -11.40
C CYS A 96 -9.06 0.00 -10.25
N GLN A 97 -8.21 1.03 -10.19
CA GLN A 97 -8.29 2.07 -9.17
C GLN A 97 -9.30 3.15 -9.58
N ASN A 98 -9.87 3.83 -8.58
CA ASN A 98 -10.68 5.03 -8.77
C ASN A 98 -9.81 6.28 -8.46
N PRO A 99 -9.88 7.35 -9.26
CA PRO A 99 -10.75 7.54 -10.42
C PRO A 99 -10.28 6.74 -11.65
N ARG A 100 -11.23 6.31 -12.48
CA ARG A 100 -10.94 5.59 -13.73
C ARG A 100 -10.41 6.56 -14.79
N PRO A 101 -9.48 6.12 -15.65
CA PRO A 101 -8.98 6.96 -16.73
C PRO A 101 -10.06 7.20 -17.79
N GLU A 102 -10.21 8.45 -18.22
CA GLU A 102 -11.14 8.83 -19.30
C GLU A 102 -10.46 8.80 -20.68
N VAL A 103 -9.14 9.03 -20.73
CA VAL A 103 -8.36 9.10 -21.96
C VAL A 103 -7.22 8.09 -21.90
N CYS A 104 -7.15 7.22 -22.91
CA CYS A 104 -6.12 6.20 -23.06
C CYS A 104 -5.46 6.29 -24.42
N THR A 105 -4.18 5.96 -24.50
CA THR A 105 -3.52 5.71 -25.78
C THR A 105 -4.00 4.37 -26.33
N MET A 106 -4.15 4.27 -27.66
CA MET A 106 -4.56 3.03 -28.34
C MET A 106 -3.37 2.17 -28.76
N GLU A 107 -2.27 2.28 -28.02
CA GLU A 107 -1.07 1.49 -28.26
C GLU A 107 -1.31 0.08 -27.75
N CYS A 108 -1.37 -0.86 -28.69
CA CYS A 108 -1.36 -2.29 -28.39
C CYS A 108 0.10 -2.72 -28.32
N VAL A 109 0.54 -3.18 -27.15
CA VAL A 109 1.87 -3.80 -27.02
C VAL A 109 1.84 -5.05 -27.89
N ALA A 110 2.76 -5.15 -28.85
CA ALA A 110 2.91 -6.37 -29.65
C ALA A 110 3.17 -7.54 -28.69
N GLN A 111 2.35 -8.59 -28.81
CA GLN A 111 2.32 -9.83 -28.01
C GLN A 111 3.67 -10.16 -27.36
N PRO A 112 3.68 -10.35 -26.03
CA PRO A 112 3.40 -11.70 -25.54
C PRO A 112 2.34 -11.81 -24.42
N SER A 113 1.79 -10.70 -23.90
CA SER A 113 0.81 -10.75 -22.81
C SER A 113 -0.56 -10.22 -23.23
N TYR A 114 -1.56 -11.10 -23.25
CA TYR A 114 -2.98 -10.76 -23.34
C TYR A 114 -3.45 -10.08 -22.03
N ILE A 115 -4.15 -8.94 -22.14
CA ILE A 115 -4.79 -8.29 -20.99
C ILE A 115 -6.28 -8.64 -21.03
N CYS A 116 -6.70 -9.54 -20.15
CA CYS A 116 -8.07 -10.03 -20.10
C CYS A 116 -8.83 -9.36 -18.95
N GLY A 117 -9.87 -8.58 -19.29
CA GLY A 117 -10.72 -7.93 -18.31
C GLY A 117 -11.66 -8.92 -17.63
N SER A 118 -12.20 -8.54 -16.48
CA SER A 118 -13.25 -9.28 -15.77
C SER A 118 -14.54 -9.45 -16.57
N ASP A 119 -14.68 -8.76 -17.69
CA ASP A 119 -15.77 -8.87 -18.65
C ASP A 119 -15.50 -9.88 -19.79
N GLY A 120 -14.41 -10.65 -19.68
CA GLY A 120 -14.02 -11.68 -20.67
C GLY A 120 -13.38 -11.11 -21.94
N LYS A 121 -13.16 -9.79 -22.01
CA LYS A 121 -12.63 -9.14 -23.22
C LYS A 121 -11.14 -8.90 -23.14
N PHE A 122 -10.49 -9.00 -24.30
CA PHE A 122 -9.11 -8.59 -24.48
C PHE A 122 -8.98 -7.06 -24.62
N TYR A 123 -7.97 -6.49 -23.97
CA TYR A 123 -7.63 -5.08 -24.03
C TYR A 123 -6.19 -4.88 -24.49
N CYS A 124 -5.95 -3.83 -25.28
CA CYS A 124 -4.62 -3.54 -25.81
C CYS A 124 -3.60 -3.06 -24.76
N ASN A 125 -4.08 -2.41 -23.70
CA ASN A 125 -3.25 -1.92 -22.61
C ASN A 125 -4.07 -1.80 -21.31
N LYS A 126 -3.35 -1.60 -20.20
CA LYS A 126 -3.91 -1.50 -18.85
C LYS A 126 -4.90 -0.34 -18.71
N CYS A 127 -4.66 0.77 -19.42
CA CYS A 127 -5.55 1.94 -19.39
C CYS A 127 -6.90 1.58 -20.03
N ALA A 128 -6.88 1.01 -21.24
CA ALA A 128 -8.09 0.62 -21.96
C ALA A 128 -8.96 -0.37 -21.16
N ALA A 129 -8.33 -1.31 -20.44
CA ALA A 129 -9.05 -2.21 -19.54
C ALA A 129 -9.79 -1.44 -18.44
N CYS A 130 -9.09 -0.57 -17.70
CA CYS A 130 -9.70 0.13 -16.57
C CYS A 130 -10.61 1.31 -16.93
N ALA A 131 -10.50 1.84 -18.15
CA ALA A 131 -11.40 2.86 -18.68
C ALA A 131 -12.83 2.33 -18.85
N ASN A 132 -13.00 1.03 -19.12
CA ASN A 132 -14.33 0.42 -19.25
C ASN A 132 -14.94 0.18 -17.86
N PRO A 133 -16.06 0.82 -17.48
CA PRO A 133 -16.67 0.69 -16.16
C PRO A 133 -17.13 -0.74 -15.81
N LYS A 134 -17.31 -1.62 -16.81
CA LYS A 134 -17.67 -3.04 -16.61
C LYS A 134 -16.48 -3.92 -16.19
N VAL A 135 -15.26 -3.42 -16.35
CA VAL A 135 -14.03 -4.12 -15.95
C VAL A 135 -13.69 -3.72 -14.53
N GLU A 136 -13.73 -4.66 -13.60
CA GLU A 136 -13.33 -4.45 -12.19
C GLU A 136 -11.85 -4.77 -11.98
N TRP A 137 -11.38 -5.82 -12.65
CA TRP A 137 -9.99 -6.28 -12.62
C TRP A 137 -9.58 -6.80 -14.00
N TYR A 138 -8.27 -6.91 -14.24
CA TYR A 138 -7.73 -7.57 -15.42
C TYR A 138 -6.62 -8.55 -15.05
N LEU A 139 -6.36 -9.48 -15.96
CA LEU A 139 -5.30 -10.48 -15.90
C LEU A 139 -4.31 -10.28 -17.04
N LEU A 140 -3.03 -10.48 -16.74
CA LEU A 140 -2.00 -10.62 -17.75
C LEU A 140 -1.80 -12.12 -17.98
N GLN A 141 -2.10 -12.59 -19.18
CA GLN A 141 -1.98 -14.00 -19.57
C GLN A 141 -1.15 -14.12 -20.84
N GLU A 142 -0.49 -15.25 -21.05
CA GLU A 142 0.22 -15.54 -22.31
C GLU A 142 -0.72 -16.16 -23.37
N THR A 143 -1.92 -16.56 -22.95
CA THR A 143 -2.95 -17.17 -23.78
C THR A 143 -4.09 -16.18 -24.07
N PRO A 144 -4.84 -16.37 -25.17
CA PRO A 144 -6.05 -15.60 -25.43
C PRO A 144 -7.05 -15.68 -24.27
N CYS A 145 -7.84 -14.63 -24.09
CA CYS A 145 -8.90 -14.60 -23.08
C CYS A 145 -9.95 -15.66 -23.40
N GLU A 146 -10.33 -16.45 -22.39
CA GLU A 146 -11.45 -17.38 -22.49
C GLU A 146 -12.77 -16.59 -22.59
N GLU A 147 -13.64 -16.99 -23.53
CA GLU A 147 -14.96 -16.37 -23.78
C GLU A 147 -16.01 -16.73 -22.72
#